data_AF-A0A6N8GZ05-F1
#
_entry.id   AF-A0A6N8GZ05-F1
#
_cell.length_a   1.000
_cell.length_b   1.000
_cell.length_c   1.000
_cell.angle_alpha   90.00
_cell.angle_beta   90.00
_cell.angle_gamma   90.00
#
_symmetry.space_group_name_H-M   'P 1'
#
loop_
_entity.id
_entity.type
_entity.pdbx_description
1 polymer ?
#
loop_
_entity_poly.entity_id
_entity_poly.type
_entity_poly.pdbx_seq_one_letter_code
_entity_poly.pdbx_strand_id
1 'polypeptide(L)'
;MMNAAERPCLLHRVLALAAALLLLGGLFLSPALGLHAQAEEISSQKLRVGYYAYTGFNMIDADGSYSGYSYELLQKIARYRNVIYEYDGYDSDVNDVMQMLEDGEIDVIPDLRITPDREDRFDFTTSPVAPSPAC
;
A
#
# COMPACT_ATOMS: atom_id res chain seq x y z
N MET A 1 69.74 27.00 23.12
CA MET A 1 69.16 27.44 24.41
C MET A 1 68.27 28.63 24.11
N MET A 2 66.94 28.48 24.18
CA MET A 2 65.98 29.56 23.85
C MET A 2 65.60 30.36 25.09
N ASN A 3 65.49 31.69 24.92
CA ASN A 3 65.29 32.68 26.00
C ASN A 3 63.90 32.58 26.66
N ALA A 4 63.82 32.91 27.95
CA ALA A 4 62.63 32.77 28.79
C ALA A 4 61.40 33.58 28.31
N ALA A 5 61.61 34.63 27.52
CA ALA A 5 60.56 35.50 26.97
C ALA A 5 59.86 34.92 25.72
N GLU A 6 60.46 33.94 25.02
CA GLU A 6 59.91 33.38 23.76
C GLU A 6 58.99 32.17 24.00
N ARG A 7 59.08 31.57 25.19
CA ARG A 7 58.27 30.40 25.62
C ARG A 7 56.76 30.67 25.66
N PRO A 8 56.25 31.81 26.19
CA PRO A 8 54.80 32.07 26.19
C PRO A 8 54.24 32.34 24.79
N CYS A 9 54.99 33.00 23.91
CA CYS A 9 54.59 33.25 22.52
C CYS A 9 54.55 31.96 21.68
N LEU A 10 55.52 31.06 21.85
CA LEU A 10 55.53 29.77 21.17
C LEU A 10 54.44 28.85 21.70
N LEU A 11 54.20 28.84 23.02
CA LEU A 11 53.12 28.05 23.63
C LEU A 11 51.74 28.49 23.14
N HIS A 12 51.48 29.80 23.08
CA HIS A 12 50.22 30.34 22.55
C HIS A 12 50.01 30.03 21.05
N ARG A 13 51.07 30.10 20.23
CA ARG A 13 50.99 29.75 18.80
C ARG A 13 50.72 28.26 18.59
N VAL A 14 51.34 27.38 19.38
CA VAL A 14 51.11 25.93 19.32
C VAL A 14 49.70 25.58 19.80
N LEU A 15 49.21 26.20 20.88
CA LEU A 15 47.84 26.02 21.36
C LEU A 15 46.79 26.50 20.34
N ALA A 16 47.03 27.63 19.68
CA ALA A 16 46.14 28.15 18.65
C ALA A 16 46.09 27.23 17.40
N LEU A 17 47.24 26.69 16.97
CA LEU A 17 47.31 25.74 15.85
C LEU A 17 46.64 24.40 16.20
N ALA A 18 46.83 23.90 17.41
CA ALA A 18 46.15 22.69 17.89
C ALA A 18 44.63 22.85 17.97
N ALA A 19 44.16 24.01 18.45
CA ALA A 19 42.74 24.34 18.48
C ALA A 19 42.14 24.45 17.06
N ALA A 20 42.87 25.05 16.11
CA ALA A 20 42.43 25.15 14.72
C ALA A 20 42.36 23.76 14.04
N LEU A 21 43.33 22.88 14.30
CA LEU A 21 43.34 21.50 13.78
C LEU A 21 42.20 20.65 14.37
N LEU A 22 41.86 20.83 15.64
CA LEU A 22 40.71 20.17 16.26
C LEU A 22 39.37 20.66 15.68
N LEU A 23 39.25 21.96 15.41
CA LEU A 23 38.05 22.54 14.77
C LEU A 23 37.90 22.07 13.31
N LEU A 24 39.01 21.96 12.56
CA LEU A 24 39.02 21.43 11.20
C LEU A 24 38.76 19.92 11.14
N GLY A 25 39.29 19.15 12.10
CA GLY A 25 39.07 17.70 12.20
C GLY A 25 37.66 17.31 12.61
N GLY A 26 36.99 18.12 13.44
CA GLY A 26 35.60 17.88 13.86
C GLY A 26 34.58 17.97 12.73
N LEU A 27 34.90 18.69 11.64
CA LEU A 27 34.02 18.84 10.49
C LEU A 27 33.97 17.58 9.60
N PHE A 28 34.99 16.72 9.65
CA PHE A 28 35.08 15.46 8.89
C PHE A 28 34.52 14.25 9.63
N LEU A 29 34.16 14.37 10.91
CA LEU A 29 33.58 13.30 11.74
C LEU A 29 32.07 13.46 11.97
N SER A 30 31.38 14.27 11.17
CA SER A 30 29.92 14.17 11.13
C SER A 30 29.59 12.84 10.47
N PRO A 31 29.05 11.82 11.18
CA PRO A 31 28.34 10.80 10.45
C PRO A 31 27.27 11.57 9.69
N ALA A 32 27.28 11.51 8.37
CA ALA A 32 26.12 11.89 7.60
C ALA A 32 24.97 11.17 8.31
N LEU A 33 24.09 11.93 8.96
CA LEU A 33 22.84 11.41 9.48
C LEU A 33 22.17 10.82 8.25
N GLY A 34 22.41 9.52 8.06
CA GLY A 34 21.79 8.74 7.03
C GLY A 34 20.33 8.84 7.38
N LEU A 35 19.66 9.77 6.70
CA LEU A 35 18.23 9.80 6.61
C LEU A 35 17.91 8.43 6.01
N HIS A 36 17.71 7.44 6.87
CA HIS A 36 17.10 6.20 6.49
C HIS A 36 15.69 6.63 6.13
N ALA A 37 15.52 7.00 4.85
CA ALA A 37 14.25 6.87 4.21
C ALA A 37 13.93 5.38 4.31
N GLN A 38 13.27 4.98 5.40
CA GLN A 38 12.38 3.84 5.31
C GLN A 38 11.37 4.27 4.26
N ALA A 39 11.59 3.83 3.03
CA ALA A 39 10.49 3.66 2.12
C ALA A 39 9.55 2.74 2.89
N GLU A 40 8.47 3.31 3.43
CA GLU A 40 7.32 2.54 3.85
C GLU A 40 6.97 1.71 2.62
N GLU A 41 7.28 0.42 2.66
CA GLU A 41 6.80 -0.48 1.63
C GLU A 41 5.29 -0.39 1.76
N ILE A 42 4.67 0.37 0.85
CA ILE A 42 3.22 0.48 0.82
C ILE A 42 2.74 -0.89 0.36
N SER A 43 2.69 -1.85 1.28
CA SER A 43 2.27 -3.20 1.04
C SER A 43 0.85 -3.10 0.50
N SER A 44 0.67 -3.48 -0.75
CA SER A 44 -0.66 -3.54 -1.34
C SER A 44 -1.47 -4.59 -0.62
N GLN A 45 -2.66 -4.20 -0.19
CA GLN A 45 -3.60 -5.15 0.39
C GLN A 45 -4.13 -6.02 -0.74
N LYS A 46 -4.02 -7.34 -0.60
CA LYS A 46 -4.65 -8.27 -1.54
C LYS A 46 -6.09 -8.53 -1.10
N LEU A 47 -7.03 -8.47 -2.05
CA LEU A 47 -8.43 -8.82 -1.85
C LEU A 47 -8.85 -9.89 -2.86
N ARG A 48 -9.43 -10.97 -2.36
CA ARG A 48 -10.00 -12.07 -3.15
C ARG A 48 -11.45 -11.73 -3.50
N VAL A 49 -11.79 -11.80 -4.78
CA VAL A 49 -13.06 -11.33 -5.34
C VAL A 49 -13.84 -12.53 -5.84
N GLY A 50 -15.05 -12.71 -5.33
CA GLY A 50 -16.04 -13.62 -5.92
C GLY A 50 -16.49 -13.09 -7.28
N TYR A 51 -16.22 -13.85 -8.33
CA TYR A 51 -16.29 -13.38 -9.72
C TYR A 51 -17.02 -14.40 -10.60
N TYR A 52 -18.23 -14.81 -10.23
CA TYR A 52 -19.06 -15.73 -11.04
C TYR A 52 -19.42 -15.13 -12.40
N ALA A 53 -19.55 -15.96 -13.43
CA ALA A 53 -19.89 -15.52 -14.77
C ALA A 53 -21.23 -14.76 -14.81
N TYR A 54 -21.19 -13.47 -15.16
CA TYR A 54 -22.38 -12.64 -15.32
C TYR A 54 -22.20 -11.62 -16.45
N THR A 55 -22.86 -11.88 -17.57
CA THR A 55 -22.71 -11.10 -18.81
C THR A 55 -22.85 -9.60 -18.59
N GLY A 56 -21.83 -8.84 -19.00
CA GLY A 56 -21.76 -7.39 -18.86
C GLY A 56 -21.17 -6.90 -17.53
N PHE A 57 -21.07 -7.76 -16.52
CA PHE A 57 -20.54 -7.44 -15.19
C PHE A 57 -19.21 -8.14 -14.90
N ASN A 58 -19.24 -9.48 -14.94
CA ASN A 58 -18.11 -10.36 -14.68
C ASN A 58 -17.87 -11.24 -15.90
N MET A 59 -16.81 -10.97 -16.65
CA MET A 59 -16.49 -11.70 -17.87
C MET A 59 -15.01 -12.04 -17.91
N ILE A 60 -14.70 -13.23 -18.41
CA ILE A 60 -13.37 -13.65 -18.81
C ILE A 60 -13.41 -13.90 -20.30
N ASP A 61 -12.64 -13.11 -21.05
CA ASP A 61 -12.51 -13.22 -22.49
C ASP A 61 -11.68 -14.46 -22.87
N ALA A 62 -11.72 -14.87 -24.15
CA ALA A 62 -11.06 -16.08 -24.62
C ALA A 62 -9.53 -16.09 -24.42
N ASP A 63 -8.91 -14.92 -24.27
CA ASP A 63 -7.49 -14.75 -23.98
C ASP A 63 -7.17 -14.74 -22.47
N GLY A 64 -8.17 -14.94 -21.61
CA GLY A 64 -8.06 -14.92 -20.16
C GLY A 64 -8.11 -13.53 -19.54
N SER A 65 -8.34 -12.48 -20.33
CA SER A 65 -8.48 -11.12 -19.79
C SER A 65 -9.83 -10.94 -19.10
N TYR A 66 -9.83 -10.21 -17.99
CA TYR A 66 -11.05 -9.87 -17.26
C TYR A 66 -11.68 -8.61 -17.86
N SER A 67 -13.00 -8.62 -17.99
CA SER A 67 -13.76 -7.49 -18.52
C SER A 67 -15.17 -7.40 -17.91
N GLY A 68 -15.89 -6.31 -18.22
CA GLY A 68 -17.23 -6.04 -17.67
C GLY A 68 -17.23 -4.98 -16.56
N TYR A 69 -18.44 -4.55 -16.17
CA TYR A 69 -18.64 -3.41 -15.28
C TYR A 69 -18.00 -3.58 -13.90
N SER A 70 -18.13 -4.77 -13.29
CA SER A 70 -17.58 -5.05 -11.97
C SER A 70 -16.05 -5.00 -11.97
N TYR A 71 -15.42 -5.56 -13.00
CA TYR A 71 -13.96 -5.50 -13.15
C TYR A 71 -13.48 -4.07 -13.28
N GLU A 72 -14.06 -3.30 -14.21
CA GLU A 72 -13.70 -1.89 -14.44
C GLU A 72 -13.91 -1.02 -13.19
N LEU A 73 -14.96 -1.28 -12.41
CA LEU A 73 -15.21 -0.60 -11.15
C LEU A 73 -14.10 -0.90 -10.12
N LEU A 74 -13.74 -2.17 -9.94
CA LEU A 74 -12.67 -2.58 -9.03
C LEU A 74 -11.32 -1.98 -9.47
N GLN A 75 -11.00 -2.02 -10.76
CA GLN A 75 -9.77 -1.39 -11.27
C GLN A 75 -9.73 0.12 -11.04
N LYS A 76 -10.88 0.81 -11.05
CA LYS A 76 -10.95 2.23 -10.64
C LYS A 76 -10.70 2.39 -9.15
N ILE A 77 -11.26 1.53 -8.30
CA ILE A 77 -11.05 1.56 -6.84
C ILE A 77 -9.57 1.33 -6.51
N ALA A 78 -8.90 0.38 -7.17
CA ALA A 78 -7.46 0.11 -7.01
C ALA A 78 -6.55 1.31 -7.35
N ARG A 79 -7.02 2.31 -8.11
CA ARG A 79 -6.24 3.54 -8.35
C ARG A 79 -6.24 4.49 -7.15
N TYR A 80 -7.27 4.42 -6.32
CA TYR A 80 -7.43 5.27 -5.13
C TYR A 80 -7.07 4.54 -3.84
N ARG A 81 -7.03 3.21 -3.88
CA ARG A 81 -6.71 2.33 -2.76
C ARG A 81 -5.56 1.45 -3.17
N ASN A 82 -4.54 1.32 -2.34
CA ASN A 82 -3.40 0.44 -2.62
C ASN A 82 -3.80 -1.04 -2.46
N VAL A 83 -4.63 -1.54 -3.39
CA VAL A 83 -5.25 -2.86 -3.35
C VAL A 83 -4.95 -3.61 -4.65
N ILE A 84 -4.66 -4.90 -4.53
CA ILE A 84 -4.56 -5.84 -5.64
C ILE A 84 -5.73 -6.82 -5.53
N TYR A 85 -6.42 -7.04 -6.64
CA TYR A 85 -7.55 -7.99 -6.70
C TYR A 85 -7.11 -9.33 -7.29
N GLU A 86 -7.53 -10.42 -6.66
CA GLU A 86 -7.41 -11.79 -7.14
C GLU A 86 -8.84 -12.33 -7.33
N TYR A 87 -9.15 -12.94 -8.48
CA TYR A 87 -10.53 -13.32 -8.85
C TYR A 87 -10.72 -14.83 -8.77
N ASP A 88 -11.81 -15.28 -8.16
CA ASP A 88 -12.15 -16.70 -8.00
C ASP A 88 -13.66 -16.94 -8.15
N GLY A 89 -14.08 -18.20 -8.37
CA GLY A 89 -15.48 -18.60 -8.45
C GLY A 89 -16.16 -18.37 -9.81
N TYR A 90 -15.41 -18.19 -10.89
CA TYR A 90 -15.97 -17.93 -12.23
C TYR A 90 -16.85 -19.07 -12.77
N ASP A 91 -16.43 -20.31 -12.50
CA ASP A 91 -17.16 -21.52 -12.92
C ASP A 91 -18.27 -21.93 -11.94
N SER A 92 -18.46 -21.16 -10.86
CA SER A 92 -19.44 -21.42 -9.80
C SER A 92 -20.70 -20.57 -9.96
N ASP A 93 -21.79 -20.94 -9.30
CA ASP A 93 -22.98 -20.10 -9.25
C ASP A 93 -22.91 -19.05 -8.12
N VAL A 94 -23.87 -18.11 -8.11
CA VAL A 94 -23.90 -17.03 -7.13
C VAL A 94 -24.07 -17.53 -5.68
N ASN A 95 -24.73 -18.67 -5.45
CA ASN A 95 -24.89 -19.23 -4.11
C ASN A 95 -23.58 -19.83 -3.62
N ASP A 96 -22.86 -20.54 -4.49
CA ASP A 96 -21.54 -21.06 -4.19
C ASP A 96 -20.56 -19.92 -3.85
N VAL A 97 -20.56 -18.84 -4.65
CA VAL A 97 -19.73 -17.67 -4.37
C VAL A 97 -20.14 -16.95 -3.08
N MET A 98 -21.43 -16.91 -2.73
CA MET A 98 -21.86 -16.42 -1.41
C MET A 98 -21.36 -17.33 -0.28
N GLN A 99 -21.33 -18.64 -0.46
CA GLN A 99 -20.77 -19.57 0.54
C GLN A 99 -19.26 -19.35 0.71
N MET A 100 -18.51 -19.17 -0.39
CA MET A 100 -17.08 -18.83 -0.33
C MET A 100 -16.83 -17.55 0.49
N LEU A 101 -17.75 -16.58 0.44
CA LEU A 101 -17.64 -15.36 1.26
C LEU A 101 -17.89 -15.65 2.74
N GLU A 102 -18.88 -16.48 3.08
CA GLU A 102 -19.14 -16.89 4.48
C GLU A 102 -17.99 -17.71 5.07
N ASP A 103 -17.39 -18.57 4.25
CA ASP A 103 -16.27 -19.43 4.64
C ASP A 103 -14.93 -18.66 4.71
N GLY A 104 -14.91 -17.40 4.27
CA GLY A 104 -13.73 -16.54 4.26
C GLY A 104 -12.72 -16.90 3.17
N GLU A 105 -13.14 -17.64 2.14
CA GLU A 105 -12.33 -17.97 0.96
C GLU A 105 -12.19 -16.78 0.00
N ILE A 106 -13.18 -15.90 -0.03
CA ILE A 106 -13.14 -14.60 -0.70
C ILE A 106 -13.48 -13.47 0.27
N ASP A 107 -13.19 -12.23 -0.14
CA ASP A 107 -13.35 -11.04 0.71
C ASP A 107 -14.47 -10.11 0.24
N VAL A 108 -14.86 -10.18 -1.04
CA VAL A 108 -15.87 -9.28 -1.63
C VAL A 108 -16.56 -9.90 -2.85
N ILE A 109 -17.84 -9.58 -3.05
CA ILE A 109 -18.60 -9.85 -4.29
C ILE A 109 -19.06 -8.50 -4.86
N PRO A 110 -18.63 -8.09 -6.06
CA PRO A 110 -18.82 -6.73 -6.55
C PRO A 110 -20.25 -6.44 -7.03
N ASP A 111 -21.02 -7.47 -7.38
CA ASP A 111 -22.29 -7.38 -8.07
C ASP A 111 -23.38 -8.28 -7.47
N LEU A 112 -23.48 -8.29 -6.14
CA LEU A 112 -24.50 -9.03 -5.43
C LEU A 112 -25.78 -8.21 -5.24
N ARG A 113 -26.93 -8.74 -5.67
CA ARG A 113 -28.24 -8.13 -5.40
C ARG A 113 -28.53 -8.07 -3.90
N ILE A 114 -28.88 -6.88 -3.42
CA ILE A 114 -29.37 -6.63 -2.05
C ILE A 114 -30.78 -7.22 -1.90
N THR A 115 -30.97 -8.05 -0.88
CA THR A 115 -32.27 -8.62 -0.47
C THR A 115 -32.27 -8.79 1.04
N PRO A 116 -33.42 -8.77 1.73
CA PRO A 116 -33.48 -8.92 3.18
C PRO A 116 -32.70 -10.15 3.70
N ASP A 117 -32.92 -11.31 3.08
CA ASP A 117 -32.23 -12.57 3.46
C ASP A 117 -30.69 -12.51 3.34
N ARG A 118 -30.17 -11.62 2.48
CA ARG A 118 -28.72 -11.44 2.28
C ARG A 118 -28.15 -10.37 3.20
N GLU A 119 -28.94 -9.35 3.53
CA GLU A 119 -28.56 -8.33 4.52
C GLU A 119 -28.44 -8.92 5.94
N ASP A 120 -29.18 -9.99 6.23
CA ASP A 120 -29.02 -10.75 7.49
C ASP A 120 -27.71 -11.56 7.55
N ARG A 121 -27.05 -11.78 6.40
CA ARG A 121 -25.85 -12.63 6.25
C ARG A 121 -24.58 -11.85 5.93
N PHE A 122 -24.70 -10.75 5.22
CA PHE A 122 -23.58 -10.00 4.65
C PHE A 122 -23.74 -8.49 4.84
N ASP A 123 -22.60 -7.82 5.01
CA ASP A 123 -22.54 -6.37 4.95
C ASP A 123 -22.52 -5.90 3.48
N PHE A 124 -23.32 -4.87 3.19
CA PHE A 124 -23.36 -4.22 1.87
C PHE A 124 -22.81 -2.80 1.92
N THR A 125 -22.28 -2.35 0.78
CA THR A 125 -21.88 -0.94 0.62
C THR A 125 -23.09 -0.02 0.74
N THR A 126 -22.91 1.14 1.37
CA THR A 126 -24.00 2.11 1.64
C THR A 126 -24.65 2.67 0.38
N SER A 127 -23.99 2.60 -0.78
CA SER A 127 -24.54 3.04 -2.06
C SER A 127 -24.48 1.90 -3.07
N PRO A 128 -25.63 1.50 -3.66
CA PRO A 128 -25.64 0.45 -4.66
C PRO A 128 -24.94 0.92 -5.94
N VAL A 129 -24.17 0.02 -6.54
CA VAL A 129 -23.39 0.29 -7.77
C VAL A 129 -24.26 0.40 -9.03
N ALA A 130 -25.45 -0.21 -8.99
CA ALA A 130 -26.48 -0.15 -10.02
C ALA A 130 -27.86 -0.17 -9.34
N PRO A 131 -28.85 0.57 -9.88
CA PRO A 131 -30.21 0.48 -9.37
C PRO A 131 -30.75 -0.94 -9.58
N SER A 132 -31.36 -1.51 -8.54
CA SER A 132 -32.17 -2.72 -8.74
C SER A 132 -33.34 -2.33 -9.64
N PRO A 133 -33.61 -3.05 -10.75
CA PRO A 133 -34.89 -2.89 -11.42
C PRO A 133 -35.96 -3.15 -10.35
N ALA A 134 -36.79 -2.14 -10.09
CA ALA A 134 -37.96 -2.32 -9.25
C ALA A 134 -38.86 -3.37 -9.91
N CYS A 135 -39.43 -4.27 -9.11
CA CYS A 135 -40.55 -5.09 -9.54
C CYS A 135 -41.67 -4.23 -10.16
#